data_AF-A0A9Q7TW45-F1
#
_entry.id   AF-A0A9Q7TW45-F1
#
_cell.length_a   1.000
_cell.length_b   1.000
_cell.length_c   1.000
_cell.angle_alpha   90.00
_cell.angle_beta   90.00
_cell.angle_gamma   90.00
#
_symmetry.space_group_name_H-M   'P 1'
#
loop_
_entity.id
_entity.type
_entity.pdbx_description
1 polymer ?
#
loop_
_entity_poly.entity_id
_entity_poly.type
_entity_poly.pdbx_seq_one_letter_code
_entity_poly.pdbx_strand_id
1 'polypeptide(L)'
;MGSDVDHAHPDVQKDLLDWGAWIMSNFPVAGFRFDAVKHMSCDFLHNFVKHIREEARKLRKERGIEAADESQGPIAFSVGEFWEDSLDSCLKYLTNFGDEKFSLFDAPLHYNFKEAGDAVENYDLPLESTVPAQFKPLAYALILMRLDGYPCVFLGDLDGCNTTGIDNGEGKAEPMADLDKFVKARKYYAYGEQRDVWDHPNCIAWVRTGSKTDDNDAEYDASATIICNGTEQGSKPVEVGKRYAGQNFVDVIGWFQGEQKVNDDGWFEVHCHPRSASIWVPENSKHRQFF
;
A
#
# COMPACT_ATOMS: atom_id res chain seq x y z
N MET A 1 22.68 -15.63 2.16
CA MET A 1 22.67 -17.08 2.48
C MET A 1 23.25 -17.85 1.30
N GLY A 2 23.89 -19.00 1.54
CA GLY A 2 24.54 -19.79 0.48
C GLY A 2 25.91 -19.23 0.09
N SER A 3 26.29 -19.42 -1.18
CA SER A 3 27.51 -18.82 -1.74
C SER A 3 27.26 -17.36 -2.10
N ASP A 4 28.01 -16.47 -1.49
CA ASP A 4 27.90 -15.03 -1.74
C ASP A 4 28.40 -14.68 -3.15
N VAL A 5 27.59 -13.93 -3.90
CA VAL A 5 27.87 -13.59 -5.29
C VAL A 5 28.72 -12.34 -5.32
N ASP A 6 29.91 -12.42 -5.94
CA ASP A 6 30.80 -11.28 -6.08
C ASP A 6 30.32 -10.34 -7.20
N HIS A 7 29.46 -9.40 -6.83
CA HIS A 7 28.96 -8.35 -7.73
C HIS A 7 30.03 -7.39 -8.23
N ALA A 8 31.28 -7.45 -7.73
CA ALA A 8 32.38 -6.65 -8.24
C ALA A 8 33.11 -7.32 -9.42
N HIS A 9 32.93 -8.64 -9.62
CA HIS A 9 33.58 -9.36 -10.71
C HIS A 9 32.91 -9.06 -12.06
N PRO A 10 33.65 -8.61 -13.10
CA PRO A 10 33.06 -8.22 -14.39
C PRO A 10 32.22 -9.31 -15.07
N ASP A 11 32.68 -10.56 -15.04
CA ASP A 11 31.94 -11.68 -15.64
C ASP A 11 30.62 -11.95 -14.92
N VAL A 12 30.58 -11.78 -13.59
CA VAL A 12 29.36 -11.94 -12.80
C VAL A 12 28.36 -10.82 -13.12
N GLN A 13 28.84 -9.57 -13.21
CA GLN A 13 27.99 -8.46 -13.61
C GLN A 13 27.39 -8.70 -14.99
N LYS A 14 28.22 -9.12 -15.96
CA LYS A 14 27.75 -9.42 -17.31
C LYS A 14 26.69 -10.51 -17.33
N ASP A 15 26.94 -11.62 -16.63
CA ASP A 15 26.00 -12.75 -16.56
C ASP A 15 24.66 -12.33 -15.95
N LEU A 16 24.67 -11.55 -14.87
CA LEU A 16 23.45 -11.05 -14.24
C LEU A 16 22.69 -10.08 -15.15
N LEU A 17 23.39 -9.17 -15.84
CA LEU A 17 22.75 -8.27 -16.81
C LEU A 17 22.09 -9.07 -17.96
N ASP A 18 22.80 -10.04 -18.53
CA ASP A 18 22.28 -10.94 -19.57
C ASP A 18 21.06 -11.73 -19.06
N TRP A 19 21.09 -12.19 -17.81
CA TRP A 19 19.96 -12.84 -17.15
C TRP A 19 18.75 -11.91 -17.01
N GLY A 20 18.96 -10.66 -16.58
CA GLY A 20 17.90 -9.66 -16.49
C GLY A 20 17.23 -9.40 -17.85
N ALA A 21 18.03 -9.23 -18.90
CA ALA A 21 17.54 -9.09 -20.27
C ALA A 21 16.77 -10.33 -20.75
N TRP A 22 17.28 -11.52 -20.45
CA TRP A 22 16.64 -12.79 -20.77
C TRP A 22 15.27 -12.91 -20.08
N ILE A 23 15.16 -12.55 -18.79
CA ILE A 23 13.88 -12.54 -18.06
C ILE A 23 12.86 -11.62 -18.75
N MET A 24 13.26 -10.38 -19.08
CA MET A 24 12.38 -9.39 -19.73
C MET A 24 11.91 -9.86 -21.12
N SER A 25 12.75 -10.58 -21.85
CA SER A 25 12.42 -11.07 -23.20
C SER A 25 11.47 -12.27 -23.16
N ASN A 26 11.68 -13.20 -22.22
CA ASN A 26 10.98 -14.49 -22.20
C ASN A 26 9.69 -14.49 -21.37
N PHE A 27 9.57 -13.58 -20.40
CA PHE A 27 8.42 -13.55 -19.50
C PHE A 27 7.72 -12.17 -19.52
N PRO A 28 6.39 -12.13 -19.32
CA PRO A 28 5.64 -10.89 -19.24
C PRO A 28 5.77 -10.24 -17.85
N VAL A 29 7.01 -10.04 -17.39
CA VAL A 29 7.26 -9.39 -16.09
C VAL A 29 7.10 -7.88 -16.20
N ALA A 30 6.52 -7.27 -15.16
CA ALA A 30 6.33 -5.82 -15.08
C ALA A 30 7.47 -5.10 -14.33
N GLY A 31 8.39 -5.86 -13.72
CA GLY A 31 9.37 -5.33 -12.80
C GLY A 31 10.09 -6.41 -11.99
N PHE A 32 10.92 -5.98 -11.04
CA PHE A 32 11.75 -6.83 -10.18
C PHE A 32 11.61 -6.44 -8.71
N ARG A 33 11.60 -7.46 -7.84
CA ARG A 33 11.88 -7.34 -6.41
C ARG A 33 13.34 -7.73 -6.20
N PHE A 34 14.12 -6.86 -5.57
CA PHE A 34 15.50 -7.12 -5.20
C PHE A 34 15.55 -7.55 -3.73
N ASP A 35 16.02 -8.77 -3.52
CA ASP A 35 16.16 -9.37 -2.19
C ASP A 35 17.38 -8.79 -1.46
N ALA A 36 17.27 -8.61 -0.15
CA ALA A 36 18.40 -8.30 0.73
C ALA A 36 19.35 -7.18 0.22
N VAL A 37 18.81 -6.07 -0.31
CA VAL A 37 19.63 -5.05 -1.03
C VAL A 37 20.65 -4.33 -0.15
N LYS A 38 20.52 -4.44 1.18
CA LYS A 38 21.52 -3.99 2.16
C LYS A 38 22.87 -4.71 2.00
N HIS A 39 22.88 -5.89 1.39
CA HIS A 39 24.06 -6.73 1.20
C HIS A 39 24.55 -6.75 -0.25
N MET A 40 23.97 -5.93 -1.13
CA MET A 40 24.36 -5.82 -2.54
C MET A 40 25.04 -4.48 -2.83
N SER A 41 25.91 -4.46 -3.83
CA SER A 41 26.48 -3.21 -4.34
C SER A 41 25.36 -2.32 -4.92
N CYS A 42 25.23 -1.11 -4.38
CA CYS A 42 24.28 -0.10 -4.87
C CYS A 42 24.55 0.24 -6.35
N ASP A 43 25.83 0.41 -6.72
CA ASP A 43 26.22 0.73 -8.09
C ASP A 43 25.86 -0.40 -9.07
N PHE A 44 26.01 -1.66 -8.64
CA PHE A 44 25.59 -2.79 -9.45
C PHE A 44 24.07 -2.80 -9.65
N LEU A 45 23.29 -2.62 -8.57
CA LEU A 45 21.83 -2.58 -8.64
C LEU A 45 21.35 -1.42 -9.53
N HIS A 46 21.97 -0.25 -9.42
CA HIS A 46 21.72 0.88 -10.30
C HIS A 46 21.90 0.49 -11.77
N ASN A 47 23.07 -0.06 -12.12
CA ASN A 47 23.38 -0.46 -13.50
C ASN A 47 22.43 -1.55 -14.00
N PHE A 48 22.08 -2.51 -13.14
CA PHE A 48 21.12 -3.55 -13.47
C PHE A 48 19.74 -2.98 -13.77
N VAL A 49 19.21 -2.10 -12.90
CA VAL A 49 17.91 -1.44 -13.08
C VAL A 49 17.87 -0.63 -14.37
N LYS A 50 18.92 0.13 -14.64
CA LYS A 50 19.05 0.87 -15.90
C LYS A 50 19.00 -0.06 -17.11
N HIS A 51 19.77 -1.15 -17.08
CA HIS A 51 19.85 -2.12 -18.16
C HIS A 51 18.50 -2.78 -18.46
N ILE A 52 17.78 -3.28 -17.44
CA ILE A 52 16.46 -3.92 -17.65
C ILE A 52 15.42 -2.94 -18.20
N ARG A 53 15.52 -1.65 -17.87
CA ARG A 53 14.64 -0.61 -18.40
C ARG A 53 14.91 -0.32 -19.87
N GLU A 54 16.17 -0.21 -20.24
CA GLU A 54 16.59 -0.06 -21.64
C GLU A 54 16.13 -1.25 -22.48
N GLU A 55 16.34 -2.47 -22.01
CA GLU A 55 15.86 -3.68 -22.68
C GLU A 55 14.33 -3.75 -22.76
N ALA A 56 13.61 -3.33 -21.70
CA ALA A 56 12.15 -3.25 -21.74
C ALA A 56 11.64 -2.29 -22.82
N ARG A 57 12.23 -1.09 -22.92
CA ARG A 57 11.88 -0.09 -23.94
C ARG A 57 12.18 -0.61 -25.35
N LYS A 58 13.34 -1.26 -25.54
CA LYS A 58 13.74 -1.89 -26.79
C LYS A 58 12.78 -3.00 -27.21
N LEU A 59 12.47 -3.94 -26.32
CA LEU A 59 11.55 -5.06 -26.59
C LEU A 59 10.15 -4.57 -26.96
N ARG A 60 9.63 -3.53 -26.29
CA ARG A 60 8.34 -2.91 -26.67
C ARG A 60 8.38 -2.37 -28.10
N LYS A 61 9.44 -1.64 -28.45
CA LYS A 61 9.63 -1.08 -29.80
C LYS A 61 9.71 -2.18 -30.85
N GLU A 62 10.48 -3.24 -30.61
CA GLU A 62 10.60 -4.39 -31.52
C GLU A 62 9.27 -5.12 -31.71
N ARG A 63 8.43 -5.15 -30.68
CA ARG A 63 7.08 -5.73 -30.71
C ARG A 63 6.01 -4.79 -31.29
N GLY A 64 6.37 -3.57 -31.70
CA GLY A 64 5.42 -2.59 -32.21
C GLY A 64 4.43 -2.08 -31.16
N ILE A 65 4.78 -2.16 -29.87
CA ILE A 65 3.97 -1.66 -28.76
C ILE A 65 4.35 -0.21 -28.50
N GLU A 66 3.36 0.66 -28.24
CA GLU A 66 3.59 2.05 -27.89
C GLU A 66 4.56 2.22 -26.72
N ALA A 67 5.26 3.35 -26.68
CA ALA A 67 6.14 3.70 -25.57
C ALA A 67 5.37 3.62 -24.24
N ALA A 68 6.03 3.16 -23.19
CA ALA A 68 5.40 3.13 -21.86
C ALA A 68 5.15 4.58 -21.40
N ASP A 69 3.97 4.84 -20.85
CA ASP A 69 3.74 6.05 -20.07
C ASP A 69 4.46 5.89 -18.74
N GLU A 70 5.55 6.64 -18.57
CA GLU A 70 6.36 6.63 -17.36
C GLU A 70 6.06 7.83 -16.42
N SER A 71 4.96 8.56 -16.66
CA SER A 71 4.57 9.74 -15.88
C SER A 71 4.23 9.41 -14.43
N GLN A 72 3.64 8.24 -14.17
CA GLN A 72 3.27 7.76 -12.83
C GLN A 72 4.29 6.78 -12.23
N GLY A 73 5.28 6.32 -13.00
CA GLY A 73 6.27 5.34 -12.54
C GLY A 73 7.12 4.83 -13.70
N PRO A 74 8.33 4.33 -13.45
CA PRO A 74 9.19 3.84 -14.51
C PRO A 74 8.66 2.51 -15.10
N ILE A 75 9.00 2.25 -16.36
CA ILE A 75 8.95 0.89 -16.91
C ILE A 75 9.85 -0.02 -16.06
N ALA A 76 9.50 -1.30 -15.95
CA ALA A 76 10.19 -2.23 -15.07
C ALA A 76 10.27 -1.69 -13.62
N PHE A 77 9.11 -1.69 -12.93
CA PHE A 77 9.04 -1.28 -11.52
C PHE A 77 10.08 -2.05 -10.71
N SER A 78 10.80 -1.37 -9.83
CA SER A 78 11.96 -1.94 -9.13
C SER A 78 11.87 -1.58 -7.66
N VAL A 79 11.77 -2.59 -6.81
CA VAL A 79 11.65 -2.43 -5.35
C VAL A 79 12.67 -3.28 -4.62
N GLY A 80 13.38 -2.69 -3.66
CA GLY A 80 14.37 -3.35 -2.83
C GLY A 80 13.87 -3.68 -1.44
N GLU A 81 14.23 -4.87 -0.98
CA GLU A 81 14.13 -5.27 0.42
C GLU A 81 15.31 -4.69 1.21
N PHE A 82 15.11 -3.48 1.73
CA PHE A 82 16.06 -2.77 2.58
C PHE A 82 15.47 -2.63 3.99
N TRP A 83 15.62 -3.67 4.81
CA TRP A 83 15.14 -3.67 6.19
C TRP A 83 16.03 -2.79 7.09
N GLU A 84 15.79 -1.49 7.06
CA GLU A 84 16.26 -0.52 8.05
C GLU A 84 15.05 0.12 8.74
N ASP A 85 15.16 0.34 10.05
CA ASP A 85 14.15 1.03 10.85
C ASP A 85 14.23 2.57 10.74
N SER A 86 15.26 3.08 10.05
CA SER A 86 15.56 4.50 9.95
C SER A 86 15.17 5.07 8.59
N LEU A 87 14.22 6.02 8.61
CA LEU A 87 13.83 6.79 7.43
C LEU A 87 15.02 7.48 6.77
N ASP A 88 15.93 8.06 7.57
CA ASP A 88 17.15 8.69 7.06
C ASP A 88 18.03 7.70 6.28
N SER A 89 18.11 6.45 6.73
CA SER A 89 18.90 5.41 6.06
C SER A 89 18.26 5.01 4.72
N CYS A 90 16.94 4.85 4.70
CA CYS A 90 16.18 4.61 3.47
C CYS A 90 16.35 5.76 2.46
N LEU A 91 16.20 7.01 2.92
CA LEU A 91 16.33 8.20 2.06
C LEU A 91 17.76 8.38 1.54
N LYS A 92 18.78 8.12 2.37
CA LYS A 92 20.19 8.12 1.94
C LYS A 92 20.44 7.05 0.88
N TYR A 93 19.92 5.83 1.08
CA TYR A 93 20.05 4.76 0.09
C TYR A 93 19.44 5.18 -1.26
N LEU A 94 18.21 5.69 -1.24
CA LEU A 94 17.51 6.15 -2.46
C LEU A 94 18.22 7.33 -3.13
N THR A 95 18.77 8.27 -2.36
CA THR A 95 19.55 9.40 -2.89
C THR A 95 20.84 8.91 -3.56
N ASN A 96 21.52 7.96 -2.94
CA ASN A 96 22.76 7.37 -3.47
C ASN A 96 22.50 6.41 -4.64
N PHE A 97 21.25 5.98 -4.86
CA PHE A 97 20.89 5.13 -5.99
C PHE A 97 21.00 5.85 -7.34
N GLY A 98 21.12 7.18 -7.36
CA GLY A 98 21.42 7.96 -8.55
C GLY A 98 20.19 8.42 -9.32
N ASP A 99 20.28 8.41 -10.66
CA ASP A 99 19.26 8.96 -11.57
C ASP A 99 18.13 7.98 -11.94
N GLU A 100 18.25 6.70 -11.55
CA GLU A 100 17.21 5.71 -11.74
C GLU A 100 16.20 5.72 -10.58
N LYS A 101 14.90 5.72 -10.90
CA LYS A 101 13.85 5.58 -9.87
C LYS A 101 13.94 4.20 -9.22
N PHE A 102 13.97 4.14 -7.89
CA PHE A 102 13.95 2.90 -7.12
C PHE A 102 13.00 3.04 -5.94
N SER A 103 12.37 1.95 -5.53
CA SER A 103 11.49 1.92 -4.36
C SER A 103 12.07 1.00 -3.29
N LEU A 104 11.76 1.26 -2.03
CA LEU A 104 12.09 0.37 -0.92
C LEU A 104 10.79 -0.04 -0.22
N PHE A 105 10.80 -1.19 0.45
CA PHE A 105 9.77 -1.43 1.46
C PHE A 105 9.89 -0.38 2.56
N ASP A 106 8.75 0.15 3.00
CA ASP A 106 8.68 1.10 4.11
C ASP A 106 8.76 0.34 5.45
N ALA A 107 9.93 -0.22 5.70
CA ALA A 107 10.25 -0.90 6.96
C ALA A 107 10.04 0.01 8.19
N PRO A 108 10.39 1.32 8.17
CA PRO A 108 10.06 2.22 9.26
C PRO A 108 8.56 2.30 9.56
N LEU A 109 7.70 2.45 8.54
CA LEU A 109 6.24 2.45 8.73
C LEU A 109 5.75 1.11 9.30
N HIS A 110 6.29 -0.01 8.81
CA HIS A 110 5.97 -1.33 9.33
C HIS A 110 6.31 -1.47 10.82
N TYR A 111 7.48 -1.01 11.24
CA TYR A 111 7.86 -1.01 12.66
C TYR A 111 6.99 -0.07 13.49
N ASN A 112 6.61 1.09 12.97
CA ASN A 112 5.67 2.00 13.64
C ASN A 112 4.29 1.34 13.83
N PHE A 113 3.80 0.57 12.86
CA PHE A 113 2.56 -0.21 13.03
C PHE A 113 2.68 -1.29 14.08
N LYS A 114 3.83 -1.99 14.12
CA LYS A 114 4.10 -2.97 15.16
C LYS A 114 4.12 -2.32 16.54
N GLU A 115 4.89 -1.25 16.72
CA GLU A 115 4.99 -0.53 17.99
C GLU A 115 3.62 0.01 18.44
N ALA A 116 2.85 0.61 17.53
CA ALA A 116 1.50 1.09 17.82
C ALA A 116 0.54 -0.04 18.20
N GLY A 117 0.66 -1.22 17.58
CA GLY A 117 -0.12 -2.40 17.93
C GLY A 117 0.27 -2.99 19.29
N ASP A 118 1.57 -3.07 19.59
CA ASP A 118 2.11 -3.63 20.83
C ASP A 118 1.76 -2.73 22.03
N ALA A 119 1.86 -1.40 21.88
CA ALA A 119 1.51 -0.42 22.91
C ALA A 119 0.03 -0.49 23.36
N VAL A 120 -0.85 -0.99 22.47
CA VAL A 120 -2.29 -1.12 22.71
C VAL A 120 -2.63 -2.35 23.57
N GLU A 121 -1.72 -3.34 23.66
CA GLU A 121 -1.94 -4.60 24.39
C GLU A 121 -1.18 -4.73 25.71
N ASN A 122 -0.25 -3.82 26.06
CA ASN A 122 0.66 -4.01 27.22
C ASN A 122 1.35 -5.39 27.19
N TYR A 123 1.61 -5.94 25.99
CA TYR A 123 2.16 -7.27 25.80
C TYR A 123 3.61 -7.20 25.34
N ASP A 124 4.49 -7.94 26.04
CA ASP A 124 5.87 -8.17 25.67
C ASP A 124 5.88 -9.33 24.65
N LEU A 125 5.63 -9.02 23.37
CA LEU A 125 5.67 -10.04 22.31
C LEU A 125 7.13 -10.40 21.98
N PRO A 126 7.43 -11.68 21.71
CA PRO A 126 8.75 -12.13 21.29
C PRO A 126 9.19 -11.43 19.99
N LEU A 127 10.50 -11.44 19.74
CA LEU A 127 11.30 -10.81 18.66
C LEU A 127 10.80 -10.92 17.20
N GLU A 128 9.58 -11.42 16.95
CA GLU A 128 8.99 -11.51 15.62
C GLU A 128 8.47 -10.14 15.14
N SER A 129 8.94 -9.72 13.97
CA SER A 129 8.65 -8.41 13.36
C SER A 129 7.24 -8.32 12.76
N THR A 130 6.22 -8.96 13.33
CA THR A 130 4.87 -8.94 12.75
C THR A 130 3.99 -7.85 13.35
N VAL A 131 3.23 -7.14 12.52
CA VAL A 131 2.15 -6.25 12.98
C VAL A 131 1.06 -7.09 13.68
N PRO A 132 0.66 -6.75 14.92
CA PRO A 132 -0.34 -7.51 15.65
C PRO A 132 -1.69 -7.59 14.92
N ALA A 133 -2.38 -8.73 15.03
CA ALA A 133 -3.58 -9.03 14.25
C ALA A 133 -4.70 -7.98 14.39
N GLN A 134 -4.90 -7.48 15.62
CA GLN A 134 -5.86 -6.43 15.95
C GLN A 134 -5.50 -5.06 15.37
N PHE A 135 -4.24 -4.81 15.04
CA PHE A 135 -3.80 -3.54 14.44
C PHE A 135 -3.80 -3.58 12.90
N LYS A 136 -3.81 -4.78 12.31
CA LYS A 136 -3.84 -4.97 10.85
C LYS A 136 -4.95 -4.17 10.15
N PRO A 137 -6.20 -4.08 10.64
CA PRO A 137 -7.22 -3.27 9.97
C PRO A 137 -6.88 -1.79 9.86
N LEU A 138 -6.24 -1.21 10.88
CA LEU A 138 -5.83 0.18 10.88
C LEU A 138 -4.64 0.39 9.92
N ALA A 139 -3.67 -0.52 9.93
CA ALA A 139 -2.54 -0.51 9.02
C ALA A 139 -2.97 -0.64 7.55
N TYR A 140 -3.85 -1.60 7.25
CA TYR A 140 -4.39 -1.80 5.90
C TYR A 140 -5.25 -0.62 5.45
N ALA A 141 -6.13 -0.08 6.31
CA ALA A 141 -6.88 1.13 6.00
C ALA A 141 -5.93 2.28 5.59
N LEU A 142 -4.85 2.49 6.35
CA LEU A 142 -3.87 3.54 6.07
C LEU A 142 -3.16 3.33 4.72
N ILE A 143 -2.53 2.18 4.50
CA ILE A 143 -1.73 1.97 3.27
C ILE A 143 -2.62 1.87 2.02
N LEU A 144 -3.83 1.35 2.15
CA LEU A 144 -4.73 1.17 1.01
C LEU A 144 -5.42 2.48 0.64
N MET A 145 -5.92 3.27 1.59
CA MET A 145 -6.81 4.39 1.27
C MET A 145 -6.08 5.73 1.11
N ARG A 146 -4.80 5.83 1.47
CA ARG A 146 -4.02 7.06 1.26
C ARG A 146 -3.57 7.26 -0.18
N LEU A 147 -3.18 8.49 -0.50
CA LEU A 147 -2.69 8.90 -1.81
C LEU A 147 -1.30 8.33 -2.10
N ASP A 148 -0.41 8.35 -1.11
CA ASP A 148 1.01 8.04 -1.27
C ASP A 148 1.31 6.56 -1.08
N GLY A 149 2.34 6.10 -1.80
CA GLY A 149 2.88 4.76 -1.69
C GLY A 149 2.25 3.72 -2.62
N TYR A 150 2.89 2.56 -2.69
CA TYR A 150 2.41 1.39 -3.41
C TYR A 150 1.99 0.35 -2.37
N PRO A 151 0.69 0.23 -2.04
CA PRO A 151 0.24 -0.72 -1.03
C PRO A 151 0.58 -2.15 -1.46
N CYS A 152 1.14 -2.92 -0.53
CA CYS A 152 1.41 -4.33 -0.69
C CYS A 152 0.48 -5.11 0.25
N VAL A 153 -0.35 -5.99 -0.31
CA VAL A 153 -1.23 -6.87 0.47
C VAL A 153 -0.54 -8.20 0.65
N PHE A 154 -0.38 -8.64 1.89
CA PHE A 154 0.25 -9.92 2.16
C PHE A 154 -0.75 -11.06 1.96
N LEU A 155 -0.37 -12.06 1.16
CA LEU A 155 -1.26 -13.19 0.86
C LEU A 155 -1.69 -13.94 2.13
N GLY A 156 -0.80 -14.08 3.11
CA GLY A 156 -1.11 -14.70 4.39
C GLY A 156 -2.14 -13.94 5.23
N ASP A 157 -2.28 -12.63 5.04
CA ASP A 157 -3.33 -11.85 5.70
C ASP A 157 -4.65 -11.90 4.92
N LEU A 158 -4.61 -12.20 3.61
CA LEU A 158 -5.81 -12.27 2.78
C LEU A 158 -6.48 -13.65 2.87
N ASP A 159 -5.69 -14.71 2.67
CA ASP A 159 -6.17 -16.10 2.57
C ASP A 159 -5.76 -16.98 3.76
N GLY A 160 -4.92 -16.46 4.67
CA GLY A 160 -4.29 -17.24 5.71
C GLY A 160 -3.07 -18.02 5.22
N CYS A 161 -2.26 -18.48 6.16
CA CYS A 161 -1.18 -19.43 5.91
C CYS A 161 -1.49 -20.76 6.61
N ASN A 162 -1.68 -21.82 5.82
CA ASN A 162 -1.81 -23.18 6.34
C ASN A 162 -0.43 -23.83 6.47
N THR A 163 -0.20 -24.48 7.60
CA THR A 163 1.08 -25.14 7.94
C THR A 163 1.10 -26.62 7.58
N THR A 164 0.35 -27.05 6.56
CA THR A 164 0.33 -28.47 6.16
C THR A 164 1.75 -28.95 5.84
N GLY A 165 2.32 -29.78 6.71
CA GLY A 165 3.68 -30.31 6.58
C GLY A 165 4.77 -29.56 7.37
N ILE A 166 4.42 -28.53 8.16
CA ILE A 166 5.34 -27.85 9.09
C ILE A 166 5.01 -28.30 10.52
N ASP A 167 5.96 -28.98 11.17
CA ASP A 167 5.84 -29.38 12.57
C ASP A 167 5.71 -28.13 13.46
N ASN A 168 4.89 -28.21 14.52
CA ASN A 168 4.66 -27.16 15.53
C ASN A 168 3.84 -25.93 15.12
N GLY A 169 3.34 -25.85 13.89
CA GLY A 169 2.47 -24.74 13.48
C GLY A 169 3.19 -23.41 13.25
N GLU A 170 4.53 -23.43 13.13
CA GLU A 170 5.30 -22.26 12.70
C GLU A 170 4.82 -21.77 11.32
N GLY A 171 4.59 -20.46 11.20
CA GLY A 171 4.08 -19.84 9.98
C GLY A 171 2.56 -19.93 9.79
N LYS A 172 1.79 -20.44 10.77
CA LYS A 172 0.32 -20.36 10.70
C LYS A 172 -0.13 -18.91 10.88
N ALA A 173 -0.93 -18.41 9.95
CA ALA A 173 -1.56 -17.10 10.04
C ALA A 173 -3.05 -17.24 9.70
N GLU A 174 -3.92 -16.67 10.53
CA GLU A 174 -5.34 -16.53 10.18
C GLU A 174 -5.52 -15.31 9.27
N PRO A 175 -6.41 -15.39 8.26
CA PRO A 175 -6.71 -14.24 7.43
C PRO A 175 -7.33 -13.11 8.26
N MET A 176 -7.01 -11.88 7.92
CA MET A 176 -7.68 -10.71 8.44
C MET A 176 -9.12 -10.67 7.92
N ALA A 177 -10.07 -10.47 8.83
CA ALA A 177 -11.48 -10.32 8.47
C ALA A 177 -11.68 -9.19 7.45
N ASP A 178 -12.46 -9.48 6.40
CA ASP A 178 -12.89 -8.53 5.38
C ASP A 178 -11.77 -7.79 4.63
N LEU A 179 -10.52 -8.29 4.63
CA LEU A 179 -9.42 -7.63 3.90
C LEU A 179 -9.71 -7.49 2.40
N ASP A 180 -10.49 -8.41 1.81
CA ASP A 180 -10.96 -8.28 0.43
C ASP A 180 -11.82 -7.02 0.22
N LYS A 181 -12.63 -6.61 1.20
CA LYS A 181 -13.40 -5.37 1.16
C LYS A 181 -12.50 -4.14 1.23
N PHE A 182 -11.43 -4.14 2.04
CA PHE A 182 -10.46 -3.04 2.04
C PHE A 182 -9.76 -2.92 0.66
N VAL A 183 -9.41 -4.05 0.04
CA VAL A 183 -8.81 -4.06 -1.31
C VAL A 183 -9.81 -3.56 -2.37
N LYS A 184 -11.08 -3.98 -2.29
CA LYS A 184 -12.16 -3.43 -3.15
C LYS A 184 -12.35 -1.94 -2.91
N ALA A 185 -12.28 -1.48 -1.66
CA ALA A 185 -12.42 -0.06 -1.32
C ALA A 185 -11.31 0.77 -1.97
N ARG A 186 -10.07 0.29 -1.90
CA ARG A 186 -8.96 0.89 -2.64
C ARG A 186 -9.24 0.97 -4.15
N LYS A 187 -9.68 -0.15 -4.74
CA LYS A 187 -9.96 -0.22 -6.19
C LYS A 187 -11.05 0.75 -6.65
N TYR A 188 -12.02 1.09 -5.81
CA TYR A 188 -13.20 1.86 -6.25
C TYR A 188 -13.35 3.25 -5.65
N TYR A 189 -12.62 3.56 -4.57
CA TYR A 189 -12.91 4.75 -3.75
C TYR A 189 -11.69 5.56 -3.30
N ALA A 190 -10.46 5.09 -3.52
CA ALA A 190 -9.23 5.79 -3.12
C ALA A 190 -8.66 6.66 -4.25
N TYR A 191 -9.50 7.54 -4.81
CA TYR A 191 -9.15 8.42 -5.94
C TYR A 191 -9.38 9.89 -5.62
N GLY A 192 -8.78 10.76 -6.43
CA GLY A 192 -8.88 12.21 -6.25
C GLY A 192 -7.95 12.74 -5.17
N GLU A 193 -8.15 14.04 -4.89
CA GLU A 193 -7.44 14.82 -3.88
C GLU A 193 -7.62 14.19 -2.49
N GLN A 194 -6.59 14.29 -1.66
CA GLN A 194 -6.66 13.86 -0.26
C GLN A 194 -6.85 15.08 0.66
N ARG A 195 -7.79 14.99 1.60
CA ARG A 195 -8.00 16.01 2.65
C ARG A 195 -7.89 15.35 4.03
N ASP A 196 -6.88 15.74 4.79
CA ASP A 196 -6.54 15.11 6.07
C ASP A 196 -7.23 15.81 7.26
N VAL A 197 -7.71 15.01 8.22
CA VAL A 197 -8.20 15.42 9.54
C VAL A 197 -7.35 14.69 10.60
N TRP A 198 -6.18 15.27 10.90
CA TRP A 198 -5.13 14.68 11.74
C TRP A 198 -4.87 15.54 12.99
N ASP A 199 -5.93 15.78 13.74
CA ASP A 199 -6.00 16.68 14.89
C ASP A 199 -6.05 15.96 16.25
N HIS A 200 -5.99 14.62 16.26
CA HIS A 200 -6.00 13.82 17.49
C HIS A 200 -5.04 12.61 17.41
N PRO A 201 -4.26 12.33 18.47
CA PRO A 201 -3.22 11.29 18.44
C PRO A 201 -3.75 9.88 18.20
N ASN A 202 -4.98 9.60 18.62
CA ASN A 202 -5.56 8.26 18.58
C ASN A 202 -6.71 8.09 17.57
N CYS A 203 -7.10 9.15 16.86
CA CYS A 203 -8.26 9.13 15.98
C CYS A 203 -8.03 10.11 14.85
N ILE A 204 -7.84 9.60 13.64
CA ILE A 204 -7.57 10.41 12.45
C ILE A 204 -8.52 9.98 11.33
N ALA A 205 -8.82 10.91 10.45
CA ALA A 205 -9.60 10.64 9.26
C ALA A 205 -9.01 11.34 8.04
N TRP A 206 -9.39 10.90 6.85
CA TRP A 206 -9.09 11.61 5.61
C TRP A 206 -10.15 11.32 4.57
N VAL A 207 -10.30 12.26 3.65
CA VAL A 207 -11.19 12.14 2.49
C VAL A 207 -10.36 11.92 1.23
N ARG A 208 -10.81 11.03 0.37
CA ARG A 208 -10.41 10.95 -1.04
C ARG A 208 -11.56 11.48 -1.87
N THR A 209 -11.38 12.59 -2.58
CA THR A 209 -12.51 13.35 -3.16
C THR A 209 -13.18 12.66 -4.35
N GLY A 210 -12.65 11.54 -4.85
CA GLY A 210 -13.07 10.94 -6.11
C GLY A 210 -12.66 11.77 -7.34
N SER A 211 -13.08 11.35 -8.52
CA SER A 211 -12.81 12.07 -9.77
C SER A 211 -13.71 13.31 -9.89
N LYS A 212 -13.13 14.43 -10.35
CA LYS A 212 -13.87 15.63 -10.72
C LYS A 212 -14.48 15.43 -12.10
N THR A 213 -15.79 15.58 -12.21
CA THR A 213 -16.50 15.79 -13.48
C THR A 213 -17.51 16.90 -13.24
N ASP A 214 -17.65 17.81 -14.21
CA ASP A 214 -18.64 18.90 -14.13
C ASP A 214 -20.08 18.37 -14.30
N ASP A 215 -20.22 17.13 -14.78
CA ASP A 215 -21.47 16.38 -14.87
C ASP A 215 -21.52 15.28 -13.80
N ASN A 216 -22.72 14.80 -13.43
CA ASN A 216 -22.96 13.71 -12.47
C ASN A 216 -22.41 12.32 -12.90
N ASP A 217 -21.45 12.27 -13.82
CA ASP A 217 -20.85 11.06 -14.39
C ASP A 217 -19.43 10.81 -13.88
N ALA A 218 -19.18 11.14 -12.60
CA ALA A 218 -17.88 10.90 -11.98
C ALA A 218 -17.54 9.41 -12.06
N GLU A 219 -16.34 9.10 -12.55
CA GLU A 219 -15.87 7.72 -12.62
C GLU A 219 -15.76 7.12 -11.21
N TYR A 220 -15.23 7.90 -10.27
CA TYR A 220 -15.02 7.51 -8.87
C TYR A 220 -15.67 8.50 -7.91
N ASP A 221 -16.46 7.96 -6.98
CA ASP A 221 -17.05 8.70 -5.87
C ASP A 221 -16.00 9.05 -4.80
N ALA A 222 -16.35 10.01 -3.94
CA ALA A 222 -15.57 10.30 -2.75
C ALA A 222 -15.69 9.18 -1.72
N SER A 223 -14.67 9.07 -0.87
CA SER A 223 -14.71 8.29 0.35
C SER A 223 -14.10 9.05 1.52
N ALA A 224 -14.52 8.68 2.72
CA ALA A 224 -13.90 9.13 3.96
C ALA A 224 -13.48 7.92 4.77
N THR A 225 -12.19 7.82 5.08
CA THR A 225 -11.63 6.76 5.92
C THR A 225 -11.38 7.34 7.30
N ILE A 226 -11.75 6.61 8.35
CA ILE A 226 -11.42 6.93 9.74
C ILE A 226 -10.75 5.73 10.38
N ILE A 227 -9.68 5.97 11.12
CA ILE A 227 -9.02 4.96 11.97
C ILE A 227 -8.94 5.50 13.40
N CYS A 228 -9.22 4.64 14.37
CA CYS A 228 -9.12 4.95 15.79
C CYS A 228 -8.41 3.82 16.52
N ASN A 229 -7.25 4.08 17.13
CA ASN A 229 -6.57 3.14 18.01
C ASN A 229 -6.92 3.37 19.50
N GLY A 230 -7.76 4.37 19.79
CA GLY A 230 -8.25 4.68 21.14
C GLY A 230 -9.25 3.66 21.68
N THR A 231 -9.55 3.77 22.98
CA THR A 231 -10.53 2.92 23.68
C THR A 231 -11.97 3.41 23.55
N GLU A 232 -12.16 4.63 23.06
CA GLU A 232 -13.47 5.23 22.79
C GLU A 232 -13.80 5.20 21.29
N GLN A 233 -15.08 5.36 20.97
CA GLN A 233 -15.54 5.43 19.58
C GLN A 233 -14.85 6.59 18.86
N GLY A 234 -14.32 6.34 17.65
CA GLY A 234 -13.79 7.39 16.81
C GLY A 234 -14.93 8.21 16.19
N SER A 235 -14.84 9.53 16.25
CA SER A 235 -15.67 10.45 15.46
C SER A 235 -14.82 11.57 14.87
N LYS A 236 -15.04 11.90 13.60
CA LYS A 236 -14.44 13.08 12.96
C LYS A 236 -15.42 13.74 11.98
N PRO A 237 -15.55 15.08 12.01
CA PRO A 237 -16.18 15.80 10.91
C PRO A 237 -15.26 15.82 9.70
N VAL A 238 -15.79 15.53 8.51
CA VAL A 238 -15.05 15.52 7.25
C VAL A 238 -15.84 16.21 6.14
N GLU A 239 -15.13 16.82 5.18
CA GLU A 239 -15.72 17.49 4.02
C GLU A 239 -15.53 16.67 2.74
N VAL A 240 -16.62 16.13 2.19
CA VAL A 240 -16.64 15.42 0.90
C VAL A 240 -17.07 16.30 -0.27
N GLY A 241 -17.48 17.53 0.01
CA GLY A 241 -17.82 18.56 -0.96
C GLY A 241 -19.32 18.63 -1.27
N LYS A 242 -19.77 19.81 -1.72
CA LYS A 242 -21.18 20.17 -1.90
C LYS A 242 -21.94 19.29 -2.91
N ARG A 243 -21.25 18.58 -3.80
CA ARG A 243 -21.88 17.62 -4.73
C ARG A 243 -22.62 16.48 -4.02
N TYR A 244 -22.25 16.20 -2.77
CA TYR A 244 -22.87 15.17 -1.95
C TYR A 244 -23.92 15.72 -0.97
N ALA A 245 -24.20 17.02 -0.97
CA ALA A 245 -25.17 17.63 -0.05
C ALA A 245 -26.53 16.89 -0.11
N GLY A 246 -27.04 16.53 1.06
CA GLY A 246 -28.30 15.79 1.21
C GLY A 246 -28.22 14.28 0.97
N GLN A 247 -27.08 13.75 0.52
CA GLN A 247 -26.87 12.31 0.33
C GLN A 247 -26.44 11.63 1.63
N ASN A 248 -26.73 10.34 1.74
CA ASN A 248 -26.30 9.49 2.84
C ASN A 248 -24.98 8.79 2.50
N PHE A 249 -24.11 8.67 3.49
CA PHE A 249 -22.90 7.87 3.45
C PHE A 249 -23.02 6.69 4.42
N VAL A 250 -22.43 5.56 4.05
CA VAL A 250 -22.43 4.31 4.85
C VAL A 250 -21.03 3.70 4.88
N ASP A 251 -20.70 2.96 5.94
CA ASP A 251 -19.46 2.19 6.01
C ASP A 251 -19.52 0.98 5.05
N VAL A 252 -18.65 0.98 4.06
CA VAL A 252 -18.62 -0.05 3.00
C VAL A 252 -17.98 -1.36 3.47
N ILE A 253 -17.19 -1.34 4.54
CA ILE A 253 -16.69 -2.56 5.18
C ILE A 253 -17.84 -3.28 5.91
N GLY A 254 -18.77 -2.50 6.45
CA GLY A 254 -19.99 -2.96 7.13
C GLY A 254 -19.78 -3.28 8.60
N TRP A 255 -18.70 -2.77 9.21
CA TRP A 255 -18.43 -2.95 10.63
C TRP A 255 -19.18 -1.93 11.47
N PHE A 256 -19.23 -0.67 11.03
CA PHE A 256 -20.03 0.37 11.69
C PHE A 256 -21.43 0.47 11.07
N GLN A 257 -22.47 0.34 11.88
CA GLN A 257 -23.86 0.35 11.39
C GLN A 257 -24.44 1.76 11.35
N GLY A 258 -25.30 2.02 10.36
CA GLY A 258 -26.04 3.27 10.20
C GLY A 258 -25.59 4.09 8.99
N GLU A 259 -26.26 5.22 8.80
CA GLU A 259 -26.00 6.17 7.72
C GLU A 259 -25.72 7.55 8.29
N GLN A 260 -24.92 8.33 7.59
CA GLN A 260 -24.59 9.70 7.97
C GLN A 260 -24.90 10.63 6.80
N LYS A 261 -25.71 11.65 7.07
CA LYS A 261 -26.19 12.56 6.03
C LYS A 261 -25.25 13.74 5.86
N VAL A 262 -24.87 14.00 4.62
CA VAL A 262 -24.06 15.17 4.25
C VAL A 262 -24.93 16.43 4.30
N ASN A 263 -24.45 17.46 5.00
CA ASN A 263 -25.14 18.74 5.11
C ASN A 263 -24.98 19.59 3.84
N ASP A 264 -25.64 20.75 3.79
CA ASP A 264 -25.65 21.66 2.63
C ASP A 264 -24.26 22.22 2.27
N ASP A 265 -23.31 22.18 3.21
CA ASP A 265 -21.93 22.62 3.02
C ASP A 265 -20.98 21.49 2.61
N GLY A 266 -21.47 20.26 2.46
CA GLY A 266 -20.66 19.10 2.04
C GLY A 266 -19.93 18.38 3.17
N TRP A 267 -20.35 18.60 4.43
CA TRP A 267 -19.77 17.99 5.63
C TRP A 267 -20.67 16.92 6.25
N PHE A 268 -20.06 15.92 6.89
CA PHE A 268 -20.74 14.95 7.77
C PHE A 268 -19.77 14.39 8.81
N GLU A 269 -20.28 13.68 9.82
CA GLU A 269 -19.45 12.96 10.78
C GLU A 269 -19.21 11.51 10.32
N VAL A 270 -17.95 11.08 10.35
CA VAL A 270 -17.57 9.67 10.16
C VAL A 270 -17.26 9.04 11.51
N HIS A 271 -17.59 7.75 11.63
CA HIS A 271 -17.39 6.99 12.86
C HIS A 271 -16.72 5.64 12.61
N CYS A 272 -15.99 5.16 13.62
CA CYS A 272 -15.55 3.77 13.73
C CYS A 272 -15.61 3.31 15.18
N HIS A 273 -15.68 1.99 15.38
CA HIS A 273 -15.54 1.41 16.71
C HIS A 273 -14.15 1.70 17.30
N PRO A 274 -13.99 1.62 18.64
CA PRO A 274 -12.67 1.66 19.27
C PRO A 274 -11.74 0.63 18.64
N ARG A 275 -10.45 0.97 18.49
CA ARG A 275 -9.42 0.07 17.92
C ARG A 275 -9.81 -0.50 16.55
N SER A 276 -10.43 0.32 15.70
CA SER A 276 -10.97 -0.10 14.41
C SER A 276 -10.75 0.95 13.32
N ALA A 277 -11.15 0.59 12.11
CA ALA A 277 -11.31 1.48 10.98
C ALA A 277 -12.76 1.41 10.43
N SER A 278 -13.16 2.42 9.67
CA SER A 278 -14.34 2.41 8.79
C SER A 278 -14.05 3.17 7.50
N ILE A 279 -14.69 2.79 6.40
CA ILE A 279 -14.56 3.47 5.10
C ILE A 279 -15.94 3.87 4.60
N TRP A 280 -16.26 5.15 4.70
CA TRP A 280 -17.54 5.73 4.38
C TRP A 280 -17.62 6.13 2.90
N VAL A 281 -18.66 5.68 2.21
CA VAL A 281 -18.92 5.97 0.79
C VAL A 281 -20.38 6.34 0.57
N PRO A 282 -20.76 7.02 -0.53
CA PRO A 282 -22.16 7.32 -0.82
C PRO A 282 -23.01 6.04 -0.88
N GLU A 283 -24.16 6.06 -0.22
CA GLU A 283 -25.09 4.92 -0.15
C GLU A 283 -25.50 4.42 -1.54
N ASN A 284 -25.68 5.35 -2.47
CA ASN A 284 -26.11 5.09 -3.86
C ASN A 284 -24.94 4.97 -4.85
N SER A 285 -23.70 4.84 -4.36
CA SER A 285 -22.54 4.71 -5.24
C SER A 285 -22.65 3.45 -6.12
N LYS A 286 -22.39 3.59 -7.42
CA LYS A 286 -22.47 2.50 -8.41
C LYS A 286 -21.55 1.31 -8.09
N HIS A 287 -20.46 1.54 -7.37
CA HIS A 287 -19.50 0.48 -7.01
C HIS A 287 -19.87 -0.29 -5.74
N ARG A 288 -20.92 0.13 -5.01
CA ARG A 288 -21.35 -0.58 -3.79
C ARG A 288 -21.84 -2.00 -4.04
N GLN A 289 -22.31 -2.31 -5.24
CA GLN A 289 -22.72 -3.66 -5.63
C GLN A 289 -21.62 -4.73 -5.53
N PHE A 290 -20.35 -4.33 -5.35
CA PHE A 290 -19.22 -5.25 -5.22
C PHE A 290 -18.88 -5.65 -3.76
N PHE A 291 -19.65 -5.13 -2.80
CA PHE A 291 -19.50 -5.36 -1.35
C PHE A 291 -20.71 -6.12 -0.81
#